data_AF-A0AAV5RK27-F1
#
_entry.id   AF-A0AAV5RK27-F1
#
_cell.length_a   1.000
_cell.length_b   1.000
_cell.length_c   1.000
_cell.angle_alpha   90.00
_cell.angle_beta   90.00
_cell.angle_gamma   90.00
#
_symmetry.space_group_name_H-M   'P 1'
#
loop_
_entity.id
_entity.type
_entity.pdbx_description
1 polymer ?
#
loop_
_entity_poly.entity_id
_entity_poly.type
_entity_poly.pdbx_seq_one_letter_code
_entity_poly.pdbx_strand_id
1 'polypeptide(L)'
;MSSMSGETLILYRNLLRAAAKFSSYNFRNYAFRRIRDDFVANKAVSDPEKLKELLTNSRNQLDILRRQGTISQMYASPELVVEKI
;
A
#
# COMPACT_ATOMS: atom_id res chain seq x y z
N MET A 1 12.06 19.53 -8.14
CA MET A 1 11.36 18.42 -7.46
C MET A 1 11.70 17.14 -8.20
N SER A 2 12.40 16.18 -7.60
CA SER A 2 12.63 14.87 -8.23
C SER A 2 11.27 14.22 -8.53
N SER A 3 10.96 13.99 -9.81
CA SER A 3 9.72 13.34 -10.20
C SER A 3 9.89 11.84 -10.01
N MET A 4 8.89 11.22 -9.37
CA MET A 4 8.87 9.78 -9.17
C MET A 4 8.81 9.09 -10.55
N SER A 5 9.60 8.03 -10.75
CA SER A 5 9.61 7.31 -12.04
C SER A 5 8.20 6.76 -12.37
N GLY A 6 7.88 6.63 -13.66
CA GLY A 6 6.59 6.12 -14.11
C GLY A 6 6.26 4.74 -13.53
N GLU A 7 7.26 3.86 -13.44
CA GLU A 7 7.12 2.54 -12.84
C GLU A 7 6.77 2.62 -11.33
N THR A 8 7.47 3.49 -10.60
CA THR A 8 7.23 3.68 -9.16
C THR A 8 5.83 4.25 -8.90
N LEU A 9 5.32 5.14 -9.76
CA LEU A 9 3.93 5.64 -9.68
C LEU A 9 2.90 4.54 -9.96
N ILE A 10 3.16 3.65 -10.91
CA ILE A 10 2.29 2.50 -11.18
C ILE A 10 2.27 1.57 -9.96
N LEU A 11 3.43 1.26 -9.38
CA LEU A 11 3.55 0.43 -8.19
C LEU A 11 2.80 1.04 -7.00
N TYR A 12 2.97 2.34 -6.76
CA TYR A 12 2.23 3.08 -5.73
C TYR A 12 0.71 2.95 -5.91
N ARG A 13 0.20 3.18 -7.12
CA ARG A 13 -1.24 3.03 -7.41
C ARG A 13 -1.72 1.60 -7.19
N ASN A 14 -0.91 0.60 -7.56
CA ASN A 14 -1.25 -0.80 -7.37
C ASN A 14 -1.32 -1.18 -5.89
N LEU A 15 -0.40 -0.68 -5.06
CA LEU A 15 -0.43 -0.85 -3.61
C LEU A 15 -1.69 -0.25 -2.99
N LEU A 16 -2.04 1.00 -3.35
CA LEU A 16 -3.26 1.64 -2.88
C LEU A 16 -4.51 0.85 -3.30
N ARG A 17 -4.58 0.39 -4.55
CA ARG A 17 -5.70 -0.43 -5.03
C ARG A 17 -5.81 -1.77 -4.30
N ALA A 18 -4.68 -2.39 -3.94
CA ALA A 18 -4.68 -3.61 -3.15
C ALA A 18 -5.13 -3.35 -1.71
N ALA A 19 -4.67 -2.25 -1.09
CA ALA A 19 -5.12 -1.82 0.24
C ALA A 19 -6.63 -1.52 0.29
N ALA A 20 -7.20 -0.98 -0.79
CA ALA A 20 -8.63 -0.73 -0.89
C ALA A 20 -9.50 -2.00 -0.81
N LYS A 21 -8.92 -3.18 -1.08
CA LYS A 21 -9.66 -4.46 -1.07
C LYS A 21 -9.93 -5.00 0.33
N PHE A 22 -9.28 -4.48 1.37
CA PHE A 22 -9.54 -4.89 2.74
C PHE A 22 -10.96 -4.48 3.15
N SER A 23 -11.73 -5.44 3.67
CA SER A 23 -13.07 -5.21 4.23
C SER A 23 -12.99 -4.43 5.55
N SER A 24 -12.03 -4.79 6.41
CA SER A 24 -11.79 -4.11 7.68
C SER A 24 -11.31 -2.67 7.50
N TYR A 25 -12.05 -1.72 8.06
CA TYR A 25 -11.70 -0.30 8.13
C TYR A 25 -10.27 -0.08 8.65
N ASN A 26 -9.92 -0.74 9.74
CA ASN A 26 -8.64 -0.52 10.42
C ASN A 26 -7.48 -0.93 9.51
N PHE A 27 -7.58 -2.10 8.87
CA PHE A 27 -6.54 -2.58 7.96
C PHE A 27 -6.45 -1.75 6.69
N ARG A 28 -7.61 -1.37 6.11
CA ARG A 28 -7.66 -0.51 4.92
C ARG A 28 -6.97 0.84 5.17
N ASN A 29 -7.34 1.52 6.26
CA ASN A 29 -6.76 2.83 6.59
C ASN A 29 -5.30 2.74 7.04
N TYR A 30 -4.95 1.73 7.82
CA TYR A 30 -3.55 1.49 8.18
C TYR A 30 -2.68 1.29 6.94
N ALA A 31 -3.11 0.42 6.02
CA ALA A 31 -2.38 0.15 4.79
C ALA A 31 -2.22 1.42 3.94
N PHE A 32 -3.29 2.20 3.76
CA PHE A 32 -3.21 3.47 3.03
C PHE A 32 -2.21 4.44 3.65
N ARG A 33 -2.27 4.64 4.97
CA ARG A 33 -1.34 5.51 5.67
C ARG A 33 0.09 5.02 5.52
N ARG A 34 0.33 3.73 5.78
CA ARG A 34 1.67 3.13 5.70
C ARG A 34 2.28 3.26 4.30
N ILE A 35 1.52 2.95 3.26
CA ILE A 35 1.96 3.09 1.87
C ILE A 35 2.32 4.55 1.56
N ARG A 36 1.49 5.51 1.98
CA ARG A 36 1.76 6.92 1.76
C ARG A 36 3.02 7.38 2.50
N ASP A 37 3.12 7.06 3.78
CA ASP A 37 4.24 7.46 4.64
C ASP A 37 5.57 6.88 4.11
N ASP A 38 5.57 5.60 3.71
CA ASP A 38 6.77 4.94 3.17
C ASP A 38 7.22 5.60 1.85
N PHE A 39 6.30 5.96 0.94
CA PHE A 39 6.67 6.62 -0.32
C PHE A 39 7.09 8.09 -0.13
N VAL A 40 6.49 8.80 0.83
CA VAL A 40 6.89 10.18 1.16
C VAL A 40 8.27 10.19 1.82
N ALA A 41 8.53 9.30 2.78
CA ALA A 41 9.81 9.20 3.47
C ALA A 41 10.97 8.87 2.51
N ASN A 42 10.72 8.09 1.46
CA ASN A 42 11.75 7.67 0.51
C ASN A 42 11.82 8.51 -0.78
N LYS A 43 11.04 9.60 -0.89
CA LYS A 43 10.96 10.41 -2.12
C LYS A 43 12.29 11.04 -2.55
N ALA A 44 13.18 11.35 -1.60
CA ALA A 44 14.46 12.00 -1.86
C ALA A 44 15.64 11.03 -2.01
N VAL A 45 15.41 9.72 -1.85
CA VAL A 45 16.47 8.72 -2.00
C VAL A 45 16.94 8.70 -3.45
N SER A 46 18.23 8.97 -3.64
CA SER A 46 18.87 9.04 -4.97
C SER A 46 19.90 7.93 -5.18
N ASP A 47 20.18 7.13 -4.14
CA ASP A 47 21.04 5.95 -4.21
C ASP A 47 20.35 4.83 -5.02
N PRO A 48 20.90 4.40 -6.17
CA PRO A 48 20.29 3.40 -7.04
C PRO A 48 20.08 2.03 -6.38
N GLU A 49 21.03 1.58 -5.55
CA GLU A 49 20.93 0.26 -4.91
C GLU A 49 19.82 0.25 -3.86
N LYS A 50 19.77 1.30 -3.04
CA LYS A 50 18.68 1.49 -2.06
C LYS A 50 17.32 1.62 -2.74
N LEU A 51 17.23 2.32 -3.88
CA LEU A 51 15.99 2.44 -4.63
C LEU A 51 15.52 1.06 -5.15
N LYS A 52 16.43 0.26 -5.69
CA LYS A 52 16.14 -1.09 -6.16
C LYS A 52 15.65 -2.00 -5.04
N GLU A 53 16.26 -1.92 -3.86
CA GLU A 53 15.82 -2.64 -2.66
C GLU A 53 14.39 -2.23 -2.26
N LEU A 54 14.13 -0.92 -2.15
CA LEU A 54 12.83 -0.37 -1.79
C LEU A 54 11.73 -0.78 -2.77
N LEU A 55 12.01 -0.77 -4.08
CA LEU A 55 11.07 -1.21 -5.10
C LEU A 55 10.82 -2.72 -5.01
N THR A 56 11.84 -3.52 -4.72
CA THR A 56 11.69 -4.98 -4.54
C THR A 56 10.83 -5.28 -3.32
N ASN A 57 11.09 -4.61 -2.19
CA ASN A 57 10.28 -4.72 -0.99
C ASN A 57 8.83 -4.28 -1.23
N SER A 58 8.62 -3.20 -1.98
CA SER A 58 7.29 -2.72 -2.35
C SER A 58 6.51 -3.71 -3.22
N ARG A 59 7.18 -4.40 -4.15
CA ARG A 59 6.56 -5.48 -4.94
C ARG A 59 6.16 -6.67 -4.07
N ASN A 60 7.01 -7.08 -3.12
CA ASN A 60 6.68 -8.13 -2.17
C ASN A 60 5.47 -7.75 -1.29
N GLN A 61 5.42 -6.50 -0.83
CA GLN A 61 4.28 -5.97 -0.08
C GLN A 61 2.99 -5.98 -0.90
N LEU A 62 3.04 -5.68 -2.19
CA LEU A 62 1.87 -5.74 -3.08
C LEU A 62 1.27 -7.15 -3.10
N ASP A 63 2.10 -8.19 -3.18
CA ASP A 63 1.62 -9.56 -3.21
C ASP A 63 1.09 -10.02 -1.84
N ILE A 64 1.63 -9.49 -0.74
CA ILE A 64 1.05 -9.68 0.60
C ILE A 64 -0.33 -9.03 0.67
N LEU A 65 -0.45 -7.74 0.30
CA LEU A 65 -1.72 -7.01 0.34
C LEU A 65 -2.80 -7.67 -0.52
N ARG A 66 -2.43 -8.22 -1.69
CA ARG A 66 -3.36 -8.97 -2.54
C ARG A 66 -3.90 -10.22 -1.85
N ARG A 67 -3.03 -11.05 -1.27
CA ARG A 67 -3.43 -12.26 -0.55
C ARG A 67 -4.28 -11.94 0.67
N GLN A 68 -3.83 -10.99 1.48
CA GLN A 68 -4.52 -10.58 2.70
C GLN A 68 -5.86 -9.87 2.39
N GLY A 69 -5.93 -9.10 1.30
CA GLY A 69 -7.18 -8.52 0.83
C GLY A 69 -8.21 -9.59 0.46
N THR A 70 -7.79 -10.65 -0.26
CA THR A 70 -8.69 -11.79 -0.56
C THR A 70 -9.18 -12.48 0.71
N ILE A 71 -8.28 -12.77 1.67
CA ILE A 71 -8.65 -13.39 2.95
C ILE A 71 -9.62 -12.48 3.73
N SER A 72 -9.33 -11.18 3.77
CA SER A 72 -10.19 -10.18 4.42
C SER A 72 -11.60 -10.17 3.84
N GLN A 73 -11.75 -10.37 2.53
CA GLN A 73 -13.06 -10.46 1.88
C GLN A 73 -13.78 -11.78 2.20
N MET A 74 -13.05 -12.90 2.27
CA MET A 74 -13.61 -14.21 2.63
C MET A 74 -14.17 -14.23 4.06
N TYR A 75 -13.51 -13.54 4.98
CA TYR A 75 -13.87 -13.48 6.40
C TYR A 75 -14.25 -12.06 6.82
N ALA A 76 -15.07 -11.39 6.00
CA ALA A 76 -15.52 -10.03 6.30
C ALA A 76 -16.39 -10.01 7.57
N SER A 77 -16.13 -9.02 8.43
CA SER A 77 -16.92 -8.74 9.63
C SER A 77 -17.87 -7.55 9.37
N PRO A 78 -18.94 -7.40 10.17
CA PRO A 78 -19.81 -6.22 10.09
C PRO A 78 -19.02 -4.91 10.25
N GLU A 79 -19.48 -3.86 9.59
CA GLU A 79 -18.89 -2.53 9.66
C GLU A 79 -18.88 -1.99 11.10
N LEU A 80 -17.81 -1.26 11.42
CA LEU A 80 -17.67 -0.59 12.71
C LEU A 80 -18.66 0.56 12.82
N VAL A 81 -18.98 0.97 14.05
CA VAL A 81 -19.87 2.14 14.31
C VAL A 81 -19.34 3.41 13.62
N VAL A 82 -18.02 3.57 13.57
CA VAL A 82 -17.34 4.72 12.95
C VAL A 82 -17.43 4.75 11.41
N GLU A 83 -17.85 3.66 10.77
CA GLU A 83 -18.04 3.61 9.31
C GLU A 83 -19.43 4.09 8.88
N LYS A 84 -20.38 4.19 9.82
CA LYS A 84 -21.79 4.53 9.56
C LYS A 84 -22.10 6.03 9.65
N ILE A 85 -21.10 6.86 9.93
CA ILE A 85 -21.22 8.31 10.14
C ILE A 85 -20.98 9.04 8.83
#